data_AF-A0A953WVJ2-F1
#
_entry.id   AF-A0A953WVJ2-F1
#
_cell.length_a   1.000
_cell.length_b   1.000
_cell.length_c   1.000
_cell.angle_alpha   90.00
_cell.angle_beta   90.00
_cell.angle_gamma   90.00
#
_symmetry.space_group_name_H-M   'P 1'
#
loop_
_entity.id
_entity.type
_entity.pdbx_description
1 polymer ?
#
loop_
_entity_poly.entity_id
_entity_poly.type
_entity_poly.pdbx_seq_one_letter_code
_entity_poly.pdbx_strand_id
1 'polypeptide(L)'
;DVWQPSLTHDSYFTYAAFLHNPAFKVRYTNFIEMMCPFFSRDALSRARGLFGLGYEAAIDLVWCKLWEDNRFRCAILDQVRVRHTRPVAALAHVNGFADGKRYEDDIDALLSETHQTFRGNVVYSAVTADGHALDSRLAIALRYLPVAGGVVATPVPKRRYLKVWQDSVRHVLTRPINLGYFDVEAFLARRRHSAGSPAGSLR
;
A
#
# COMPACT_ATOMS: atom_id res chain seq x y z
N ASP A 1 -1.76 11.25 7.87
CA ASP A 1 -0.56 10.76 8.56
C ASP A 1 0.44 10.10 7.64
N VAL A 2 0.02 9.09 6.88
CA VAL A 2 0.83 8.48 5.82
C VAL A 2 0.20 8.85 4.49
N TRP A 3 0.97 9.30 3.52
CA TRP A 3 0.44 9.60 2.20
C TRP A 3 1.46 9.34 1.10
N GLN A 4 1.01 9.25 -0.14
CA GLN A 4 1.90 9.27 -1.30
C GLN A 4 1.32 10.16 -2.41
N PRO A 5 2.17 10.77 -3.26
CA PRO A 5 1.71 11.40 -4.49
C PRO A 5 1.08 10.35 -5.42
N SER A 6 0.18 10.81 -6.28
CA SER A 6 -0.32 9.99 -7.38
C SER A 6 0.78 9.72 -8.42
N LEU A 7 0.69 8.58 -9.10
CA LEU A 7 1.61 8.20 -10.16
C LEU A 7 1.13 8.73 -11.51
N THR A 8 2.04 9.27 -12.31
CA THR A 8 1.75 9.59 -13.71
C THR A 8 1.44 8.32 -14.51
N HIS A 9 0.63 8.42 -15.57
CA HIS A 9 0.23 7.25 -16.37
C HIS A 9 1.40 6.56 -17.09
N ASP A 10 2.51 7.26 -17.29
CA ASP A 10 3.78 6.75 -17.86
C ASP A 10 4.73 6.17 -16.79
N SER A 11 4.22 5.88 -15.59
CA SER A 11 4.93 5.17 -14.53
C SER A 11 4.87 3.65 -14.69
N TYR A 12 5.85 2.95 -14.12
CA TYR A 12 5.71 1.55 -13.77
C TYR A 12 5.04 1.42 -12.39
N PHE A 13 4.10 0.49 -12.21
CA PHE A 13 3.33 0.38 -10.97
C PHE A 13 2.77 -1.03 -10.75
N THR A 14 2.44 -1.35 -9.50
CA THR A 14 1.75 -2.59 -9.11
C THR A 14 0.23 -2.41 -9.13
N TYR A 15 -0.26 -1.32 -8.54
CA TYR A 15 -1.70 -1.05 -8.38
C TYR A 15 -2.14 0.20 -9.14
N ALA A 16 -3.11 0.06 -10.05
CA ALA A 16 -3.68 1.21 -10.77
C ALA A 16 -4.41 2.20 -9.84
N ALA A 17 -4.76 1.77 -8.62
CA ALA A 17 -5.30 2.63 -7.58
C ALA A 17 -4.41 3.84 -7.25
N PHE A 18 -3.11 3.78 -7.55
CA PHE A 18 -2.18 4.90 -7.35
C PHE A 18 -2.01 5.80 -8.56
N LEU A 19 -2.52 5.42 -9.74
CA LEU A 19 -2.48 6.27 -10.93
C LEU A 19 -3.24 7.57 -10.68
N HIS A 20 -2.74 8.65 -11.26
CA HIS A 20 -3.36 9.96 -11.20
C HIS A 20 -4.80 9.92 -11.70
N ASN A 21 -5.69 10.56 -10.94
CA ASN A 21 -7.07 10.72 -11.32
C ASN A 21 -7.50 12.18 -11.10
N PRO A 22 -7.77 12.94 -12.18
CA PRO A 22 -8.10 14.36 -12.08
C PRO A 22 -9.45 14.64 -11.43
N ALA A 23 -10.28 13.61 -11.18
CA ALA A 23 -11.54 13.77 -10.46
C ALA A 23 -11.36 14.01 -8.94
N PHE A 24 -10.14 13.84 -8.42
CA PHE A 24 -9.85 13.91 -6.99
C PHE A 24 -8.73 14.90 -6.68
N LYS A 25 -8.77 15.45 -5.46
CA LYS A 25 -7.61 16.07 -4.79
C LYS A 25 -6.93 15.07 -3.86
N VAL A 26 -7.75 14.32 -3.11
CA VAL A 26 -7.32 13.38 -2.08
C VAL A 26 -8.13 12.09 -2.21
N ARG A 27 -7.48 10.94 -2.11
CA ARG A 27 -8.14 9.62 -2.05
C ARG A 27 -7.71 8.92 -0.77
N TYR A 28 -8.64 8.73 0.16
CA TYR A 28 -8.37 7.97 1.38
C TYR A 28 -8.42 6.48 1.10
N THR A 29 -7.36 5.78 1.51
CA THR A 29 -7.14 4.37 1.17
C THR A 29 -6.68 3.57 2.39
N ASN A 30 -6.87 2.26 2.34
CA ASN A 30 -6.35 1.33 3.33
C ASN A 30 -4.91 0.86 3.04
N PHE A 31 -4.26 1.37 1.99
CA PHE A 31 -2.93 0.94 1.60
C PHE A 31 -2.15 2.04 0.88
N ILE A 32 -0.89 2.25 1.29
CA ILE A 32 0.09 3.13 0.66
C ILE A 32 1.30 2.28 0.34
N GLU A 33 1.77 2.29 -0.91
CA GLU A 33 2.85 1.43 -1.38
C GLU A 33 4.21 2.00 -0.97
N MET A 34 5.18 1.11 -0.71
CA MET A 34 6.53 1.48 -0.23
C MET A 34 7.34 2.39 -1.18
N MET A 35 6.91 2.57 -2.43
CA MET A 35 7.67 3.31 -3.44
C MET A 35 7.89 4.79 -3.10
N CYS A 36 6.90 5.48 -2.54
CA CYS A 36 7.01 6.92 -2.26
C CYS A 36 6.12 7.39 -1.10
N PRO A 37 6.20 6.76 0.09
CA PRO A 37 5.43 7.19 1.25
C PRO A 37 6.05 8.42 1.90
N PHE A 38 5.19 9.29 2.39
CA PHE A 38 5.50 10.42 3.25
C PHE A 38 4.81 10.20 4.58
N PHE A 39 5.57 10.35 5.65
CA PHE A 39 5.10 10.13 7.02
C PHE A 39 5.07 11.44 7.79
N SER A 40 4.01 11.66 8.57
CA SER A 40 4.08 12.58 9.70
C SER A 40 5.11 12.09 10.72
N ARG A 41 5.60 12.99 11.58
CA ARG A 41 6.55 12.62 12.64
C ARG A 41 6.02 11.50 13.52
N ASP A 42 4.75 11.57 13.92
CA ASP A 42 4.09 10.52 14.73
C ASP A 42 4.00 9.20 13.96
N ALA A 43 3.56 9.22 12.71
CA ALA A 43 3.47 8.03 11.87
C ALA A 43 4.83 7.33 11.71
N LEU A 44 5.88 8.11 11.42
CA LEU A 44 7.24 7.57 11.30
C LEU A 44 7.71 7.00 12.65
N SER A 45 7.45 7.67 13.76
CA SER A 45 7.82 7.18 15.09
C SER A 45 7.19 5.82 15.42
N ARG A 46 5.95 5.59 14.97
CA ARG A 46 5.23 4.32 15.14
C ARG A 46 5.70 3.24 14.17
N ALA A 47 6.00 3.61 12.92
CA ALA A 47 6.39 2.67 11.87
C ALA A 47 7.89 2.30 11.90
N ARG A 48 8.76 3.13 12.50
CA ARG A 48 10.23 3.00 12.37
C ARG A 48 10.77 1.63 12.73
N GLY A 49 10.18 0.94 13.72
CA GLY A 49 10.63 -0.38 14.14
C GLY A 49 10.39 -1.47 13.09
N LEU A 50 9.47 -1.26 12.15
CA LEU A 50 9.17 -2.20 11.06
C LEU A 50 10.31 -2.28 10.04
N PHE A 51 11.05 -1.19 9.82
CA PHE A 51 12.18 -1.17 8.88
C PHE A 51 13.34 -2.07 9.33
N GLY A 52 13.39 -2.46 10.60
CA GLY A 52 14.39 -3.38 11.15
C GLY A 52 14.02 -4.86 11.06
N LEU A 53 12.87 -5.21 10.46
CA LEU A 53 12.39 -6.61 10.42
C LEU A 53 13.11 -7.50 9.40
N GLY A 54 13.87 -6.90 8.48
CA GLY A 54 14.57 -7.63 7.42
C GLY A 54 13.67 -8.08 6.26
N TYR A 55 12.44 -7.56 6.19
CA TYR A 55 11.61 -7.73 4.99
C TYR A 55 11.97 -6.67 3.96
N GLU A 56 12.14 -7.11 2.73
CA GLU A 56 12.48 -6.25 1.57
C GLU A 56 11.21 -5.80 0.84
N ALA A 57 10.05 -6.33 1.25
CA ALA A 57 8.72 -5.91 0.86
C ALA A 57 7.72 -6.04 2.02
N ALA A 58 6.44 -5.79 1.75
CA ALA A 58 5.31 -6.08 2.63
C ALA A 58 5.12 -5.19 3.86
N ILE A 59 6.15 -4.54 4.41
CA ILE A 59 5.99 -3.69 5.61
C ILE A 59 4.97 -2.55 5.39
N ASP A 60 4.76 -2.15 4.15
CA ASP A 60 3.76 -1.18 3.71
C ASP A 60 2.30 -1.63 3.87
N LEU A 61 2.06 -2.93 4.05
CA LEU A 61 0.75 -3.51 4.31
C LEU A 61 0.18 -3.15 5.69
N VAL A 62 1.02 -2.66 6.62
CA VAL A 62 0.61 -2.34 7.99
C VAL A 62 0.67 -0.86 8.33
N TRP A 63 1.20 0.02 7.47
CA TRP A 63 1.31 1.45 7.78
C TRP A 63 -0.03 2.16 7.93
N CYS A 64 -1.09 1.64 7.30
CA CYS A 64 -2.45 2.16 7.45
C CYS A 64 -3.21 1.55 8.65
N LYS A 65 -2.48 0.93 9.56
CA LYS A 65 -3.00 0.20 10.72
C LYS A 65 -2.38 0.64 12.05
N LEU A 66 -1.63 1.74 12.08
CA LEU A 66 -0.79 2.13 13.22
C LEU A 66 -1.55 2.80 14.38
N TRP A 67 -2.84 3.05 14.24
CA TRP A 67 -3.69 3.69 15.25
C TRP A 67 -4.94 2.86 15.54
N GLU A 68 -5.57 3.08 16.69
CA GLU A 68 -6.86 2.44 17.01
C GLU A 68 -7.97 2.89 16.05
N ASP A 69 -7.97 4.18 15.69
CA ASP A 69 -8.77 4.72 14.60
C ASP A 69 -7.87 5.11 13.41
N ASN A 70 -7.92 4.31 12.34
CA ASN A 70 -7.14 4.52 11.12
C ASN A 70 -7.91 5.25 10.02
N ARG A 71 -9.17 5.63 10.24
CA ARG A 71 -9.97 6.32 9.22
C ARG A 71 -9.28 7.64 8.84
N PHE A 72 -9.18 7.91 7.54
CA PHE A 72 -8.59 9.13 6.97
C PHE A 72 -7.10 9.38 7.29
N ARG A 73 -6.38 8.41 7.86
CA ARG A 73 -4.94 8.56 8.18
C ARG A 73 -4.01 8.27 7.01
N CYS A 74 -4.49 7.47 6.05
CA CYS A 74 -3.77 7.11 4.83
C CYS A 74 -4.43 7.70 3.57
N ALA A 75 -3.65 8.37 2.72
CA ALA A 75 -4.18 8.99 1.51
C ALA A 75 -3.23 9.02 0.31
N ILE A 76 -3.81 9.02 -0.89
CA ILE A 76 -3.13 9.34 -2.15
C ILE A 76 -3.48 10.79 -2.50
N LEU A 77 -2.49 11.61 -2.80
CA LEU A 77 -2.69 13.00 -3.20
C LEU A 77 -2.57 13.15 -4.71
N ASP A 78 -3.66 13.55 -5.36
CA ASP A 78 -3.71 13.74 -6.82
C ASP A 78 -3.20 15.11 -7.28
N GLN A 79 -3.08 16.07 -6.35
CA GLN A 79 -2.53 17.40 -6.62
C GLN A 79 -1.01 17.38 -6.87
N VAL A 80 -0.33 16.34 -6.41
CA VAL A 80 1.10 16.13 -6.65
C VAL A 80 1.26 14.83 -7.42
N ARG A 81 2.14 14.85 -8.43
CA ARG A 81 2.40 13.70 -9.29
C ARG A 81 3.87 13.36 -9.26
N VAL A 82 4.17 12.08 -9.21
CA VAL A 82 5.53 11.55 -9.38
C VAL A 82 5.53 10.49 -10.47
N ARG A 83 6.67 10.35 -11.15
CA ARG A 83 6.87 9.30 -12.14
C ARG A 83 7.77 8.21 -11.55
N HIS A 84 7.28 6.99 -11.51
CA HIS A 84 8.12 5.83 -11.20
C HIS A 84 8.78 5.33 -12.49
N THR A 85 10.08 5.58 -12.63
CA THR A 85 10.82 5.48 -13.90
C THR A 85 11.39 4.09 -14.21
N ARG A 86 11.28 3.13 -13.28
CA ARG A 86 11.91 1.81 -13.41
C ARG A 86 10.89 0.70 -13.29
N PRO A 87 11.04 -0.43 -14.01
CA PRO A 87 10.14 -1.56 -13.84
C PRO A 87 10.08 -2.03 -12.39
N VAL A 88 8.87 -2.38 -11.94
CA VAL A 88 8.68 -3.05 -10.64
C VAL A 88 9.53 -4.33 -10.63
N ALA A 89 10.19 -4.61 -9.52
CA ALA A 89 11.13 -5.72 -9.35
C ALA A 89 12.45 -5.64 -10.18
N ALA A 90 12.74 -4.53 -10.87
CA ALA A 90 14.00 -4.40 -11.63
C ALA A 90 15.27 -4.50 -10.76
N LEU A 91 15.15 -4.27 -9.44
CA LEU A 91 16.23 -4.42 -8.46
C LEU A 91 16.02 -5.57 -7.47
N ALA A 92 15.10 -6.49 -7.74
CA ALA A 92 14.74 -7.54 -6.77
C ALA A 92 15.99 -8.24 -6.19
N HIS A 93 16.94 -8.66 -7.04
CA HIS A 93 18.17 -9.31 -6.59
C HIS A 93 19.05 -8.44 -5.69
N VAL A 94 19.13 -7.12 -5.95
CA VAL A 94 19.92 -6.18 -5.13
C VAL A 94 19.19 -5.86 -3.83
N ASN A 95 17.86 -5.93 -3.84
CA ASN A 95 16.98 -5.72 -2.70
C ASN A 95 16.70 -7.04 -1.96
N GLY A 96 17.66 -7.96 -1.85
CA GLY A 96 17.55 -9.17 -1.04
C GLY A 96 16.57 -10.26 -1.54
N PHE A 97 15.96 -10.12 -2.72
CA PHE A 97 15.24 -11.21 -3.40
C PHE A 97 16.20 -12.03 -4.26
N ALA A 98 17.14 -12.71 -3.60
CA ALA A 98 18.06 -13.68 -4.19
C ALA A 98 17.57 -15.12 -3.99
N ASP A 99 18.23 -16.09 -4.64
CA ASP A 99 18.04 -17.53 -4.41
C ASP A 99 16.60 -18.05 -4.54
N GLY A 100 15.80 -17.41 -5.39
CA GLY A 100 14.41 -17.81 -5.66
C GLY A 100 13.38 -17.26 -4.68
N LYS A 101 13.78 -16.45 -3.70
CA LYS A 101 12.86 -15.73 -2.81
C LYS A 101 12.00 -14.75 -3.63
N ARG A 102 10.68 -14.78 -3.41
CA ARG A 102 9.70 -13.93 -4.09
C ARG A 102 9.15 -12.86 -3.14
N TYR A 103 8.54 -11.83 -3.72
CA TYR A 103 7.82 -10.79 -2.98
C TYR A 103 6.70 -11.37 -2.13
N GLU A 104 5.99 -12.37 -2.66
CA GLU A 104 4.92 -13.07 -1.99
C GLU A 104 5.39 -13.76 -0.71
N ASP A 105 6.64 -14.22 -0.65
CA ASP A 105 7.16 -14.92 0.52
C ASP A 105 7.32 -13.95 1.72
N ASP A 106 7.75 -12.70 1.47
CA ASP A 106 7.77 -11.64 2.49
C ASP A 106 6.35 -11.21 2.90
N ILE A 107 5.43 -11.13 1.94
CA ILE A 107 4.02 -10.81 2.20
C ILE A 107 3.39 -11.87 3.11
N ASP A 108 3.54 -13.14 2.77
CA ASP A 108 2.96 -14.25 3.51
C ASP A 108 3.57 -14.35 4.91
N ALA A 109 4.90 -14.20 5.03
CA ALA A 109 5.59 -14.19 6.32
C ALA A 109 5.09 -13.04 7.22
N LEU A 110 5.05 -11.80 6.71
CA LEU A 110 4.60 -10.66 7.50
C LEU A 110 3.14 -10.80 7.90
N LEU A 111 2.24 -11.16 6.98
CA LEU A 111 0.81 -11.29 7.29
C LEU A 111 0.55 -12.40 8.30
N SER A 112 1.28 -13.52 8.21
CA SER A 112 1.22 -14.62 9.18
C SER A 112 1.69 -14.17 10.57
N GLU A 113 2.88 -13.57 10.66
CA GLU A 113 3.48 -13.15 11.94
C GLU A 113 2.69 -12.03 12.64
N THR A 114 2.09 -11.13 11.86
CA THR A 114 1.32 -9.99 12.38
C THR A 114 -0.15 -10.32 12.59
N HIS A 115 -0.59 -11.51 12.18
CA HIS A 115 -2.00 -11.92 12.08
C HIS A 115 -2.88 -10.89 11.34
N GLN A 116 -2.27 -10.20 10.38
CA GLN A 116 -2.96 -9.24 9.53
C GLN A 116 -3.43 -9.91 8.25
N THR A 117 -4.38 -9.26 7.58
CA THR A 117 -4.76 -9.64 6.22
C THR A 117 -4.56 -8.46 5.29
N PHE A 118 -4.34 -8.76 4.01
CA PHE A 118 -4.42 -7.79 2.93
C PHE A 118 -5.41 -8.30 1.88
N ARG A 119 -6.41 -7.47 1.54
CA ARG A 119 -7.50 -7.84 0.60
C ARG A 119 -7.57 -6.87 -0.58
N GLY A 120 -6.42 -6.33 -0.96
CA GLY A 120 -6.27 -5.33 -2.00
C GLY A 120 -6.37 -3.89 -1.48
N ASN A 121 -5.91 -2.97 -2.34
CA ASN A 121 -6.04 -1.53 -2.14
C ASN A 121 -7.49 -1.11 -2.41
N VAL A 122 -8.11 -0.46 -1.41
CA VAL A 122 -9.48 0.05 -1.42
C VAL A 122 -9.43 1.54 -1.11
N VAL A 123 -9.71 2.36 -2.13
CA VAL A 123 -10.07 3.77 -1.91
C VAL A 123 -11.52 3.81 -1.43
N TYR A 124 -11.70 4.25 -0.20
CA TYR A 124 -12.98 4.14 0.50
C TYR A 124 -13.68 5.49 0.72
N SER A 125 -12.97 6.59 0.51
CA SER A 125 -13.46 7.96 0.61
C SER A 125 -12.51 8.86 -0.18
N ALA A 126 -12.96 10.04 -0.57
CA ALA A 126 -12.15 11.00 -1.31
C ALA A 126 -12.59 12.44 -1.05
N VAL A 127 -11.72 13.36 -1.44
CA VAL A 127 -12.07 14.77 -1.69
C VAL A 127 -11.99 14.97 -3.20
N THR A 128 -13.09 15.38 -3.81
CA THR A 128 -13.18 15.62 -5.25
C THR A 128 -12.34 16.83 -5.68
N ALA A 129 -12.13 16.98 -6.98
CA ALA A 129 -11.34 18.07 -7.55
C ALA A 129 -11.85 19.48 -7.14
N ASP A 130 -13.17 19.64 -7.04
CA ASP A 130 -13.87 20.84 -6.57
C ASP A 130 -13.87 20.99 -5.03
N GLY A 131 -13.42 19.99 -4.27
CA GLY A 131 -13.22 20.08 -2.83
C GLY A 131 -14.34 19.47 -1.98
N HIS A 132 -15.29 18.76 -2.57
CA HIS A 132 -16.35 18.09 -1.83
C HIS A 132 -15.92 16.72 -1.30
N ALA A 133 -16.36 16.38 -0.09
CA ALA A 133 -16.19 15.04 0.46
C ALA A 133 -17.05 14.03 -0.31
N LEU A 134 -16.51 12.85 -0.57
CA LEU A 134 -17.17 11.77 -1.29
C LEU A 134 -16.92 10.43 -0.60
N ASP A 135 -17.93 9.92 0.11
CA ASP A 135 -17.87 8.61 0.78
C ASP A 135 -18.58 7.49 -0.01
N SER A 136 -19.30 7.83 -1.08
CA SER A 136 -19.97 6.82 -1.92
C SER A 136 -18.95 6.02 -2.73
N ARG A 137 -18.74 4.76 -2.34
CA ARG A 137 -17.85 3.82 -3.03
C ARG A 137 -18.24 3.62 -4.50
N LEU A 138 -19.53 3.59 -4.82
CA LEU A 138 -20.00 3.53 -6.21
C LEU A 138 -19.58 4.79 -6.99
N ALA A 139 -19.78 5.96 -6.42
CA ALA A 139 -19.41 7.22 -7.05
C ALA A 139 -17.89 7.37 -7.23
N ILE A 140 -17.10 6.83 -6.30
CA ILE A 140 -15.63 6.73 -6.44
C ILE A 140 -15.30 5.78 -7.60
N ALA A 141 -15.88 4.57 -7.63
CA ALA A 141 -15.62 3.59 -8.68
C ALA A 141 -15.94 4.11 -10.08
N LEU A 142 -17.04 4.84 -10.25
CA LEU A 142 -17.39 5.49 -11.53
C LEU A 142 -16.34 6.52 -11.96
N ARG A 143 -15.75 7.25 -11.01
CA ARG A 143 -14.66 8.21 -11.29
C ARG A 143 -13.33 7.54 -11.62
N TYR A 144 -13.19 6.23 -11.43
CA TYR A 144 -12.04 5.46 -11.92
C TYR A 144 -12.19 5.05 -13.39
N LEU A 145 -13.37 5.15 -14.01
CA LEU A 145 -13.54 4.74 -15.41
C LEU A 145 -12.60 5.48 -16.38
N PRO A 146 -12.43 6.82 -16.30
CA PRO A 146 -11.51 7.54 -17.19
C PRO A 146 -10.05 7.12 -17.07
N VAL A 147 -9.64 6.55 -15.92
CA VAL A 147 -8.27 6.04 -15.71
C VAL A 147 -7.93 4.93 -16.72
N ALA A 148 -8.91 4.21 -17.27
CA ALA A 148 -8.69 3.23 -18.34
C ALA A 148 -7.97 3.83 -19.55
N GLY A 149 -8.23 5.11 -19.87
CA GLY A 149 -7.61 5.81 -21.00
C GLY A 149 -6.09 5.93 -20.89
N GLY A 150 -5.52 5.87 -19.68
CA GLY A 150 -4.07 5.89 -19.47
C GLY A 150 -3.29 4.71 -20.06
N VAL A 151 -3.99 3.67 -20.56
CA VAL A 151 -3.40 2.53 -21.28
C VAL A 151 -2.58 2.95 -22.51
N VAL A 152 -2.83 4.14 -23.05
CA VAL A 152 -2.10 4.69 -24.21
C VAL A 152 -0.73 5.27 -23.85
N ALA A 153 -0.54 5.70 -22.60
CA ALA A 153 0.69 6.35 -22.14
C ALA A 153 1.58 5.42 -21.30
N THR A 154 1.10 4.23 -20.97
CA THR A 154 1.70 3.38 -19.95
C THR A 154 2.88 2.56 -20.48
N PRO A 155 3.98 2.40 -19.71
CA PRO A 155 5.08 1.52 -20.07
C PRO A 155 4.82 0.05 -19.72
N VAL A 156 3.72 -0.27 -19.02
CA VAL A 156 3.38 -1.66 -18.69
C VAL A 156 2.58 -2.33 -19.81
N PRO A 157 2.62 -3.66 -19.95
CA PRO A 157 1.81 -4.36 -20.96
C PRO A 157 0.31 -4.02 -20.83
N LYS A 158 -0.36 -3.69 -21.94
CA LYS A 158 -1.77 -3.23 -21.96
C LYS A 158 -2.73 -4.19 -21.24
N ARG A 159 -2.55 -5.50 -21.42
CA ARG A 159 -3.35 -6.52 -20.73
C ARG A 159 -3.19 -6.44 -19.20
N ARG A 160 -1.95 -6.24 -18.72
CA ARG A 160 -1.67 -6.05 -17.30
C ARG A 160 -2.31 -4.76 -16.80
N TYR A 161 -2.16 -3.65 -17.53
CA TYR A 161 -2.79 -2.37 -17.20
C TYR A 161 -4.30 -2.51 -16.98
N LEU A 162 -5.01 -3.06 -17.96
CA LEU A 162 -6.47 -3.21 -17.89
C LEU A 162 -6.89 -4.11 -16.73
N LYS A 163 -6.13 -5.19 -16.45
CA LYS A 163 -6.39 -6.07 -15.32
C LYS A 163 -6.30 -5.34 -13.97
N VAL A 164 -5.23 -4.58 -13.73
CA VAL A 164 -5.03 -3.89 -12.45
C VAL A 164 -5.94 -2.66 -12.31
N TRP A 165 -6.33 -2.03 -13.42
CA TRP A 165 -7.38 -1.01 -13.44
C TRP A 165 -8.75 -1.62 -13.06
N GLN A 166 -9.14 -2.74 -13.67
CA GLN A 166 -10.37 -3.47 -13.31
C GLN A 166 -10.36 -3.90 -11.84
N ASP A 167 -9.22 -4.39 -11.34
CA ASP A 167 -9.07 -4.74 -9.92
C ASP A 167 -9.28 -3.52 -9.02
N SER A 168 -8.78 -2.34 -9.41
CA SER A 168 -8.98 -1.12 -8.63
C SER A 168 -10.46 -0.74 -8.52
N VAL A 169 -11.21 -0.78 -9.63
CA VAL A 169 -12.66 -0.54 -9.65
C VAL A 169 -13.40 -1.59 -8.81
N ARG A 170 -13.09 -2.87 -9.01
CA ARG A 170 -13.69 -3.99 -8.28
C ARG A 170 -13.42 -3.88 -6.78
N HIS A 171 -12.19 -3.56 -6.38
CA HIS A 171 -11.82 -3.44 -4.97
C HIS A 171 -12.56 -2.31 -4.29
N VAL A 172 -12.65 -1.15 -4.94
CA VAL A 172 -13.46 -0.03 -4.46
C VAL A 172 -14.92 -0.44 -4.29
N LEU A 173 -15.48 -1.32 -5.11
CA LEU A 173 -16.89 -1.74 -4.98
C LEU A 173 -17.12 -2.86 -3.95
N THR A 174 -16.27 -3.88 -3.91
CA THR A 174 -16.64 -5.17 -3.29
C THR A 174 -15.76 -5.61 -2.13
N ARG A 175 -14.55 -5.06 -1.98
CA ARG A 175 -13.63 -5.50 -0.92
C ARG A 175 -13.96 -4.85 0.43
N PRO A 176 -13.73 -5.53 1.56
CA PRO A 176 -13.84 -4.90 2.87
C PRO A 176 -12.74 -3.84 3.04
N ILE A 177 -13.05 -2.77 3.77
CA ILE A 177 -12.07 -1.75 4.15
C ILE A 177 -11.23 -2.33 5.28
N ASN A 178 -9.94 -2.56 5.02
CA ASN A 178 -9.07 -3.25 5.96
C ASN A 178 -8.21 -2.25 6.75
N LEU A 179 -8.80 -1.68 7.80
CA LEU A 179 -8.21 -0.63 8.65
C LEU A 179 -8.05 -1.07 10.12
N GLY A 180 -8.04 -2.38 10.39
CA GLY A 180 -7.86 -2.89 11.75
C GLY A 180 -6.55 -2.43 12.36
N TYR A 181 -6.53 -2.19 13.67
CA TYR A 181 -5.34 -1.76 14.40
C TYR A 181 -4.28 -2.87 14.45
N PHE A 182 -3.02 -2.46 14.32
CA PHE A 182 -1.84 -3.28 14.51
C PHE A 182 -0.87 -2.60 15.46
N ASP A 183 -0.68 -3.21 16.63
CA ASP A 183 0.25 -2.74 17.64
C ASP A 183 1.69 -3.18 17.29
N VAL A 184 2.43 -2.25 16.67
CA VAL A 184 3.82 -2.46 16.26
C VAL A 184 4.73 -2.71 17.45
N GLU A 185 4.59 -1.97 18.55
CA GLU A 185 5.49 -2.08 19.70
C GLU A 185 5.29 -3.41 20.43
N ALA A 186 4.04 -3.83 20.63
CA ALA A 186 3.73 -5.14 21.19
C ALA A 186 4.23 -6.28 20.28
N PHE A 187 4.09 -6.14 18.96
CA PHE A 187 4.64 -7.10 18.00
C PHE A 187 6.16 -7.23 18.11
N LEU A 188 6.89 -6.10 18.10
CA LEU A 188 8.35 -6.08 18.21
C LEU A 188 8.83 -6.63 19.56
N ALA A 189 8.12 -6.34 20.66
CA ALA A 189 8.43 -6.88 21.97
C ALA A 189 8.31 -8.42 21.99
N ARG A 190 7.24 -8.98 21.43
CA ARG A 190 7.07 -10.45 21.29
C ARG A 190 8.19 -11.07 20.46
N ARG A 191 8.53 -10.47 19.31
CA ARG A 191 9.59 -10.98 18.42
C ARG A 191 10.97 -10.98 19.09
N ARG A 192 11.30 -9.96 19.90
CA ARG A 192 12.53 -9.92 20.70
C ARG A 192 12.58 -11.03 21.76
N HIS A 193 11.46 -11.32 22.44
CA HIS A 193 11.40 -12.41 23.41
C HIS A 193 11.59 -13.78 22.75
N SER A 194 10.97 -14.03 21.59
CA SER A 194 11.16 -15.29 20.86
C SER A 194 12.59 -15.47 20.36
N ALA A 195 13.28 -14.40 19.97
CA ALA A 195 14.68 -14.44 19.55
C ALA A 195 15.67 -14.56 20.73
N GLY A 196 15.26 -14.18 21.94
CA GLY A 196 16.07 -14.17 23.15
C GLY A 196 15.94 -15.41 24.04
N SER A 197 15.05 -16.36 23.73
CA SER A 197 15.03 -17.67 24.37
C SER A 197 16.13 -18.54 23.76
N PRO A 198 17.24 -18.84 24.49
CA PRO A 198 18.13 -19.88 24.04
C PRO A 198 17.32 -21.17 24.00
N ALA A 199 17.50 -21.97 22.94
CA ALA A 199 17.02 -23.34 22.91
C ALA A 199 17.34 -23.99 24.26
N GLY A 200 16.29 -24.30 25.02
CA GLY A 200 16.39 -24.83 26.37
C GLY A 200 17.32 -26.03 26.38
N SER A 201 18.24 -26.01 27.34
CA SER A 201 19.17 -27.08 27.64
C SER A 201 18.44 -28.42 27.70
N LEU A 202 18.83 -29.34 26.82
CA LEU A 202 18.75 -30.77 27.15
C LEU A 202 19.76 -31.00 28.28
N ARG A 203 19.23 -31.14 29.49
CA ARG A 203 19.87 -31.83 30.61
C ARG A 203 18.91 -32.89 31.11
#